data_AF-T0N7Z5-F1
#
_entry.id   AF-T0N7Z5-F1
#
_cell.length_a   1.000
_cell.length_b   1.000
_cell.length_c   1.000
_cell.angle_alpha   90.00
_cell.angle_beta   90.00
_cell.angle_gamma   90.00
#
_symmetry.space_group_name_H-M   'P 1'
#
loop_
_entity.id
_entity.type
_entity.pdbx_description
1 polymer ?
#
loop_
_entity_poly.entity_id
_entity_poly.type
_entity_poly.pdbx_seq_one_letter_code
_entity_poly.pdbx_strand_id
1 'polypeptide(L)' 'MTLPKITQENVHLFIPLKVAKVTEITAKNKNMNWEEVLIKFYNSKVYDLLEQEDTKLWYEGPSYIYKSFEREQNGEPLDI' A
#
# COMPACT_ATOMS: atom_id res chain seq x y z
N MET A 1 -29.26 -7.95 1.45
CA MET A 1 -28.35 -7.23 0.54
C MET A 1 -27.02 -7.95 0.55
N THR A 2 -26.45 -8.25 -0.61
CA THR A 2 -25.07 -8.74 -0.73
C THR A 2 -24.15 -7.55 -0.89
N LEU A 3 -22.97 -7.58 -0.27
CA LEU A 3 -21.95 -6.58 -0.52
C LEU A 3 -21.53 -6.63 -2.01
N PRO A 4 -21.20 -5.49 -2.63
CA PRO A 4 -20.67 -5.48 -3.99
C PRO A 4 -19.37 -6.30 -4.05
N LYS A 5 -19.19 -7.04 -5.14
CA LYS A 5 -17.92 -7.73 -5.42
C LYS A 5 -16.85 -6.67 -5.70
N ILE A 6 -15.67 -6.85 -5.12
CA ILE A 6 -14.52 -6.03 -5.46
C ILE A 6 -13.94 -6.53 -6.79
N THR A 7 -13.70 -5.59 -7.69
CA THR A 7 -13.23 -5.80 -9.07
C THR A 7 -12.23 -4.70 -9.43
N GLN A 8 -11.55 -4.85 -10.56
CA GLN A 8 -10.58 -3.85 -11.02
C GLN A 8 -11.20 -2.46 -11.19
N GLU A 9 -12.49 -2.39 -11.50
CA GLU A 9 -13.22 -1.12 -11.65
C GLU A 9 -13.46 -0.39 -10.31
N ASN A 10 -13.37 -1.06 -9.16
CA ASN A 10 -13.72 -0.48 -7.86
C ASN A 10 -12.67 -0.66 -6.74
N VAL A 11 -11.58 -1.40 -6.99
CA VAL A 11 -10.50 -1.62 -6.02
C VAL A 11 -9.87 -0.32 -5.51
N HIS A 12 -9.80 0.70 -6.38
CA HIS A 12 -9.26 2.02 -6.07
C HIS A 12 -9.96 2.71 -4.88
N LEU A 13 -11.20 2.34 -4.56
CA LEU A 13 -11.95 2.89 -3.42
C LEU A 13 -11.31 2.54 -2.06
N PHE A 14 -10.52 1.47 -1.99
CA PHE A 14 -9.88 1.01 -0.75
C PHE A 14 -8.49 1.63 -0.53
N ILE A 15 -7.88 2.15 -1.59
CA ILE A 15 -6.46 2.52 -1.63
C ILE A 15 -6.13 3.79 -0.81
N PRO A 16 -6.92 4.88 -0.85
CA PRO A 16 -6.54 6.14 -0.18
C PRO A 16 -6.25 5.99 1.32
N LEU A 17 -7.06 5.18 2.02
CA LEU A 17 -6.85 4.94 3.46
C LEU A 17 -5.58 4.11 3.72
N LYS A 18 -5.25 3.15 2.84
CA LYS A 18 -4.02 2.35 2.94
C LYS A 18 -2.79 3.24 2.72
N VAL A 19 -2.79 4.05 1.67
CA VAL A 19 -1.73 5.03 1.37
C VAL A 19 -1.49 5.95 2.56
N ALA A 20 -2.56 6.56 3.09
CA ALA A 20 -2.45 7.46 4.24
C ALA A 20 -1.80 6.77 5.45
N LYS A 21 -2.21 5.53 5.75
CA LYS A 21 -1.69 4.78 6.90
C LYS A 21 -0.26 4.28 6.71
N VAL A 22 0.09 3.76 5.54
CA VAL A 22 1.47 3.33 5.25
C VAL A 22 2.42 4.52 5.30
N THR A 23 2.00 5.66 4.75
CA THR A 23 2.78 6.91 4.77
C THR A 23 2.98 7.40 6.21
N GLU A 24 1.91 7.43 7.01
CA GLU A 24 1.98 7.81 8.43
C GLU A 24 2.93 6.91 9.23
N ILE A 25 2.81 5.58 9.10
CA ILE A 25 3.65 4.62 9.82
C ILE A 25 5.11 4.78 9.40
N THR A 26 5.38 4.89 8.10
CA THR A 26 6.75 5.00 7.58
C THR A 26 7.41 6.31 8.01
N ALA A 27 6.72 7.43 7.88
CA ALA A 27 7.24 8.74 8.28
C ALA A 27 7.61 8.77 9.77
N LYS A 28 6.74 8.20 10.63
CA LYS A 28 6.99 8.08 12.07
C LYS A 28 8.17 7.16 12.39
N ASN A 29 8.22 5.96 11.81
CA ASN A 29 9.24 4.97 12.13
C ASN A 29 10.64 5.36 11.63
N LYS A 30 10.72 6.04 10.47
CA LYS A 30 11.99 6.42 9.83
C LYS A 30 12.38 7.88 10.08
N ASN A 31 11.59 8.63 10.85
CA ASN A 31 11.74 10.07 11.06
C ASN A 31 11.92 10.84 9.73
N MET A 32 11.10 10.49 8.74
CA MET A 32 11.13 11.07 7.39
C MET A 32 10.01 12.10 7.21
N ASN A 33 10.19 13.01 6.25
CA ASN A 33 9.12 13.91 5.85
C ASN A 33 7.96 13.12 5.23
N TRP A 34 6.73 13.44 5.65
CA TRP A 34 5.54 12.71 5.24
C TRP A 34 5.26 12.82 3.74
N GLU A 35 5.46 13.99 3.12
CA GLU A 35 5.25 14.20 1.68
C GLU A 35 6.26 13.43 0.84
N GLU A 36 7.53 13.38 1.27
CA GLU A 36 8.56 12.57 0.60
C GLU A 36 8.23 11.08 0.64
N VAL A 37 7.73 10.60 1.79
CA VAL A 37 7.28 9.20 1.93
C VAL A 37 6.08 8.93 1.04
N LEU A 38 5.12 9.87 0.96
CA LEU A 38 3.93 9.73 0.13
C LEU A 38 4.33 9.56 -1.34
N ILE A 39 5.19 10.44 -1.84
CA ILE A 39 5.69 10.39 -3.22
C ILE A 39 6.43 9.07 -3.46
N LYS A 40 7.29 8.63 -2.52
CA LYS A 40 7.99 7.34 -2.63
C LYS A 40 7.02 6.16 -2.67
N PHE A 41 5.97 6.19 -1.85
CA PHE A 41 4.99 5.10 -1.82
C PHE A 41 4.21 5.02 -3.13
N TYR A 42 3.75 6.15 -3.69
CA TYR A 42 3.08 6.16 -5.00
C TYR A 42 3.95 5.68 -6.16
N ASN A 43 5.28 5.77 -6.06
CA ASN A 43 6.22 5.29 -7.07
C ASN A 43 6.77 3.88 -6.75
N SER A 44 6.18 3.18 -5.79
CA SER A 44 6.65 1.86 -5.35
C SER A 44 5.96 0.73 -6.12
N LYS A 45 6.65 -0.39 -6.28
CA LYS A 45 6.05 -1.61 -6.82
C LYS A 45 4.92 -2.12 -5.92
N VAL A 46 5.02 -1.92 -4.61
CA VAL A 46 3.94 -2.23 -3.66
C VAL A 46 2.67 -1.45 -3.98
N TYR A 47 2.77 -0.19 -4.41
CA TYR A 47 1.60 0.59 -4.83
C TYR A 47 1.02 0.07 -6.16
N ASP A 48 1.87 -0.24 -7.13
CA ASP A 48 1.42 -0.84 -8.41
C ASP A 48 0.60 -2.12 -8.17
N LEU A 49 1.06 -2.98 -7.24
CA LEU A 49 0.35 -4.20 -6.87
C LEU A 49 -0.93 -3.93 -6.06
N LEU A 50 -0.95 -2.86 -5.26
CA LEU A 50 -2.12 -2.46 -4.47
C LEU A 50 -3.29 -2.00 -5.36
N GLU A 51 -2.99 -1.46 -6.54
CA GLU A 51 -3.97 -1.08 -7.55
C GLU A 51 -4.53 -2.26 -8.34
N GLN A 52 -3.88 -3.42 -8.29
CA GLN A 52 -4.29 -4.61 -9.02
C GLN A 52 -5.24 -5.47 -8.16
N GLU A 53 -6.45 -5.70 -8.65
CA GLU A 53 -7.47 -6.41 -7.87
C GLU A 53 -7.17 -7.89 -7.66
N ASP A 54 -6.50 -8.51 -8.62
CA ASP A 54 -6.14 -9.93 -8.63
C ASP A 54 -5.03 -10.29 -7.65
N THR A 55 -4.16 -9.34 -7.28
CA THR A 55 -3.13 -9.52 -6.23
C THR A 55 -3.74 -9.65 -4.83
N LYS A 56 -4.97 -9.16 -4.65
CA LYS A 56 -5.66 -9.06 -3.35
C LYS A 56 -4.91 -8.24 -2.29
N LEU A 57 -3.86 -7.50 -2.64
CA LEU A 57 -3.12 -6.68 -1.66
C LEU A 57 -4.01 -5.61 -1.00
N TRP A 58 -5.04 -5.14 -1.71
CA TRP A 58 -6.06 -4.23 -1.18
C TRP A 58 -6.86 -4.79 0.02
N TYR A 59 -6.95 -6.12 0.13
CA TYR A 59 -7.60 -6.82 1.26
C TYR A 59 -6.76 -6.71 2.54
N GLU A 60 -5.43 -6.65 2.39
CA GLU A 60 -4.50 -6.74 3.49
C GLU A 60 -4.49 -5.51 4.39
N GLY A 61 -4.10 -5.72 5.65
CA GLY A 61 -3.97 -4.63 6.63
C GLY A 61 -2.85 -3.64 6.26
N PRO A 62 -2.96 -2.35 6.63
CA PRO A 62 -1.89 -1.37 6.40
C PRO A 62 -0.52 -1.78 6.95
N SER A 63 -0.49 -2.54 8.05
CA SER A 63 0.77 -3.04 8.62
C SER A 63 1.49 -4.05 7.71
N TYR A 64 0.75 -4.86 6.96
CA TYR A 64 1.35 -5.79 6.00
C TYR A 64 1.86 -5.05 4.75
N ILE A 65 1.08 -4.09 4.24
CA ILE A 65 1.49 -3.23 3.13
C ILE A 65 2.74 -2.41 3.52
N TYR A 66 2.79 -1.89 4.75
CA TYR A 66 3.97 -1.20 5.29
C TYR A 66 5.21 -2.11 5.30
N LYS A 67 5.09 -3.35 5.80
CA LYS A 67 6.21 -4.31 5.78
C LYS A 67 6.68 -4.60 4.37
N SER A 68 5.75 -4.78 3.43
CA SER A 68 6.07 -5.02 2.01
C SER A 68 6.81 -3.82 1.40
N PHE A 69 6.36 -2.60 1.69
CA PHE A 69 7.04 -1.38 1.29
C PHE A 69 8.43 -1.27 1.93
N GLU A 70 8.58 -1.61 3.21
CA GLU A 70 9.88 -1.61 3.89
C GLU A 70 10.86 -2.59 3.24
N ARG A 71 10.40 -3.80 2.89
CA ARG A 71 11.19 -4.80 2.14
C ARG A 71 11.65 -4.25 0.80
N GLU A 72 10.75 -3.62 0.04
CA GLU A 72 11.09 -2.99 -1.23
C GLU A 72 12.20 -1.95 -1.07
N GLN A 73 12.08 -1.06 -0.08
CA GLN A 73 13.07 -0.02 0.18
C GLN A 73 14.43 -0.58 0.61
N ASN A 74 14.45 -1.78 1.21
CA ASN A 74 15.67 -2.49 1.59
C ASN A 74 16.24 -3.35 0.45
N GLY A 75 15.60 -3.40 -0.72
CA GLY A 75 15.99 -4.26 -1.84
C GLY A 75 15.70 -5.76 -1.60
N GLU A 76 14.81 -6.06 -0.65
CA GLU A 76 14.39 -7.43 -0.35
C GLU A 76 13.27 -7.90 -1.28
N PRO A 77 13.14 -9.22 -1.54
CA PRO A 77 12.02 -9.76 -2.30
C PRO A 77 10.67 -9.44 -1.64
N LEU A 78 9.71 -9.03 -2.46
CA LEU A 78 8.33 -8.83 -2.05
C LEU A 78 7.71 -10.19 -1.67
N ASP A 79 7.02 -10.21 -0.54
CA ASP A 79 6.27 -11.37 -0.04
C ASP A 79 4.79 -11.09 -0.25
N ILE A 80 4.37 -10.99 -1.52
CA ILE A 80 3.02 -10.58 -1.99
C ILE A 80 2.63 -11.41 -3.20
#